data_AF-A0AA48RFK0-F1
#
_entry.id   AF-A0AA48RFK0-F1
#
_cell.length_a   1.000
_cell.length_b   1.000
_cell.length_c   1.000
_cell.angle_alpha   90.00
_cell.angle_beta   90.00
_cell.angle_gamma   90.00
#
_symmetry.space_group_name_H-M   'P 1'
#
loop_
_entity.id
_entity.type
_entity.pdbx_description
1 polymer ?
#
loop_
_entity_poly.entity_id
_entity_poly.type
_entity_poly.pdbx_seq_one_letter_code
_entity_poly.pdbx_strand_id
1 'polypeptide(L)' 'MALVDLYVCLIINGRRTFDQVPTTLQPAVQAELEALGLGTDGQPLS' A
#
# COMPACT_ATOMS: atom_id res chain seq x y z
N MET A 1 0.78 9.52 8.27
CA MET A 1 -0.18 8.61 8.91
C MET A 1 -1.46 8.62 8.08
N ALA A 2 -2.44 9.52 8.26
CA ALA A 2 -3.74 9.43 7.55
C ALA A 2 -3.76 9.17 6.01
N LEU A 3 -2.82 9.71 5.22
CA LEU A 3 -2.78 9.45 3.77
C LEU A 3 -2.18 8.08 3.40
N VAL A 4 -1.22 7.58 4.18
CA VAL A 4 -0.56 6.29 3.93
C VAL A 4 -1.56 5.17 4.16
N ASP A 5 -2.21 5.19 5.32
CA ASP A 5 -3.24 4.22 5.73
C ASP A 5 -4.39 4.16 4.71
N LEU A 6 -4.78 5.32 4.15
CA LEU A 6 -5.79 5.39 3.09
C LEU A 6 -5.32 4.67 1.83
N TYR A 7 -4.09 4.91 1.35
CA TYR A 7 -3.58 4.23 0.17
C TYR A 7 -3.41 2.73 0.40
N VAL A 8 -2.94 2.31 1.57
CA VAL A 8 -2.88 0.90 1.99
C VAL A 8 -4.27 0.27 1.89
N CYS A 9 -5.30 0.89 2.48
CA CYS A 9 -6.68 0.42 2.39
C CYS A 9 -7.19 0.35 0.94
N LEU A 10 -6.89 1.34 0.12
CA LEU A 10 -7.30 1.36 -1.29
C LEU A 10 -6.63 0.27 -2.13
N ILE A 11 -5.36 -0.04 -1.84
CA ILE A 11 -4.60 -1.11 -2.48
C ILE A 11 -5.15 -2.48 -2.08
N ILE A 12 -5.35 -2.72 -0.78
CA ILE A 12 -5.95 -3.95 -0.25
C ILE A 12 -7.33 -4.23 -0.88
N ASN A 13 -8.13 -3.18 -1.08
CA ASN A 13 -9.46 -3.29 -1.68
C ASN A 13 -9.46 -3.27 -3.23
N GLY A 14 -8.29 -3.30 -3.88
CA GLY A 14 -8.16 -3.26 -5.34
C GLY A 14 -8.75 -2.01 -6.00
N ARG A 15 -8.90 -0.92 -5.23
CA ARG A 15 -9.44 0.37 -5.71
C ARG A 15 -8.36 1.25 -6.33
N ARG A 16 -7.09 1.01 -5.95
CA ARG A 16 -5.90 1.65 -6.53
C ARG A 16 -4.76 0.66 -6.64
N THR A 17 -3.83 0.93 -7.55
CA THR A 17 -2.54 0.23 -7.63
C THR A 17 -1.44 1.04 -6.95
N PHE A 18 -0.35 0.39 -6.56
CA PHE A 18 0.81 1.05 -5.95
C PHE A 18 1.40 2.16 -6.84
N ASP A 19 1.35 2.01 -8.16
CA ASP A 19 1.81 3.03 -9.12
C ASP A 19 1.00 4.34 -9.06
N GLN A 20 -0.23 4.28 -8.53
CA GLN A 20 -1.10 5.44 -8.33
C GLN A 20 -0.87 6.15 -6.99
N VAL A 21 0.06 5.63 -6.18
CA VAL A 21 0.52 6.28 -4.95
C VAL A 21 1.55 7.36 -5.32
N PRO A 22 1.45 8.58 -4.77
CA PRO A 22 2.47 9.61 -4.94
C PRO A 22 3.85 9.07 -4.56
N THR A 23 4.87 9.37 -5.37
CA THR A 23 6.24 8.87 -5.18
C THR A 23 6.83 9.20 -3.81
N THR A 24 6.42 10.32 -3.22
CA THR A 24 6.81 10.72 -1.86
C THR A 24 6.23 9.84 -0.75
N LEU A 25 5.12 9.14 -1.03
CA LEU A 25 4.41 8.27 -0.09
C LEU A 25 4.67 6.77 -0.35
N GLN A 26 5.13 6.40 -1.55
CA GLN A 26 5.42 5.01 -1.92
C GLN A 26 6.30 4.27 -0.89
N PRO A 27 7.42 4.83 -0.40
CA PRO A 27 8.24 4.13 0.59
C PRO A 27 7.49 3.83 1.89
N ALA A 28 6.64 4.75 2.33
CA ALA A 28 5.85 4.58 3.55
C ALA A 28 4.69 3.59 3.36
N VAL A 29 4.02 3.62 2.20
CA VAL A 29 2.94 2.68 1.85
C VAL A 29 3.47 1.26 1.70
N GLN A 30 4.64 1.10 1.07
CA GLN A 30 5.28 -0.22 0.95
C GLN A 30 5.64 -0.78 2.31
N ALA A 31 6.27 0.03 3.18
CA ALA A 31 6.63 -0.41 4.53
C ALA A 31 5.41 -0.85 5.35
N GLU A 32 4.26 -0.16 5.23
CA GLU A 32 3.02 -0.59 5.88
C GLU A 32 2.45 -1.88 5.30
N LEU A 33 2.41 -2.02 3.96
CA LEU A 33 1.94 -3.25 3.33
C LEU A 33 2.81 -4.45 3.76
N GLU A 34 4.13 -4.29 3.74
CA GLU A 34 5.08 -5.32 4.19
C GLU A 34 4.91 -5.65 5.69
N ALA A 35 4.67 -4.64 6.54
CA ALA A 35 4.38 -4.85 7.96
C ALA A 35 3.07 -5.64 8.20
N LEU A 36 2.13 -5.56 7.26
CA LEU A 36 0.90 -6.37 7.24
C LEU A 36 1.08 -7.75 6.58
N GLY A 37 2.29 -8.07 6.09
CA GLY A 37 2.56 -9.30 5.34
C GLY A 37 2.01 -9.28 3.91
N LEU A 38 1.78 -8.10 3.35
CA LEU A 38 1.22 -7.88 2.02
C LEU A 38 2.28 -7.34 1.05
N GLY A 39 2.13 -7.69 -0.22
CA GLY A 39 2.85 -7.10 -1.34
C GLY A 39 2.25 -5.76 -1.76
N THR A 40 2.90 -5.11 -2.72
CA THR A 40 2.45 -3.83 -3.31
C THR A 40 1.15 -3.95 -4.10
N ASP A 41 0.74 -5.18 -4.43
CA ASP A 41 -0.56 -5.53 -5.02
C ASP A 41 -1.67 -5.74 -3.98
N GLY A 42 -1.35 -5.60 -2.69
CA GLY A 42 -2.29 -5.85 -1.59
C GLY A 42 -2.58 -7.32 -1.33
N GLN A 43 -1.82 -8.25 -1.93
CA GLN A 43 -1.95 -9.69 -1.71
C GLN A 43 -0.92 -10.19 -0.69
N PRO A 44 -1.17 -11.32 0.00
CA PRO A 44 -0.19 -11.90 0.91
C PRO A 44 1.14 -12.23 0.20
N LEU A 45 2.25 -11.89 0.86
CA LEU A 45 3.58 -12.36 0.47
C LEU A 45 3.66 -13.86 0.80
N SER A 46 3.37 -14.69 -0.21
CA SER A 46 3.45 -16.16 -0.13
C SER A 46 4.87 -16.66 0.13
#